data_AF-A0A2K1ZQ97-F1
#
_entry.id   AF-A0A2K1ZQ97-F1
#
_cell.length_a   1.000
_cell.length_b   1.000
_cell.length_c   1.000
_cell.angle_alpha   90.00
_cell.angle_beta   90.00
_cell.angle_gamma   90.00
#
_symmetry.space_group_name_H-M   'P 1'
#
loop_
_entity.id
_entity.type
_entity.pdbx_description
1 polymer ?
#
loop_
_entity_poly.entity_id
_entity_poly.type
_entity_poly.pdbx_seq_one_letter_code
_entity_poly.pdbx_strand_id
1 'polypeptide(L)'
;MEDCNQKYSCRTAKETLEWINAILNFIKPYAFLTNAHVTNFFTHKLWQSIDPVWLHCLRNEPVQNLLLIPCGIIQEHWPASLKEFVLDLKSLAFPREQAHLNKLFPGVNVVSLNTVLAQGMNFKKKHEVEVLSAVVSSVANSVGAQTIVDVGAGQGYLAQVLSFQYQHSVVAIDACSHHGTVTEKRAERIKKHYAAQMRKHYPGIGIPNVPKTITCHVMSIDMLKALTSMSPHIDNVKRPELIGQVADDKTSLVLAGLHACGDLSVTMLKTFLECKDVKAVVSIGCCYNLLSEGCLDIAGSQCGFPVSCGVKSAGISLGKSSRDLACQSAERWRSLEQDAGLHNFELHAFRAAFQMVLCKYYPEIIKSSPSIGRQGKALRRQQQRRILQSSINCDESKHSSMPETISHMQELYLNPHMSESKTDDYSGSALHSHELSCNGGARYNETAAASKYLLFEKFTQSGLSRLGLKSLQETHFHEIWKEAEPFAVWGL
;
A
#
# COMPACT_ATOMS: atom_id res chain seq x y z
N MET A 1 -12.16 -29.21 -13.52
CA MET A 1 -12.83 -28.09 -12.84
C MET A 1 -13.61 -28.69 -11.69
N GLU A 2 -12.91 -28.99 -10.60
CA GLU A 2 -13.59 -29.30 -9.35
C GLU A 2 -13.99 -27.96 -8.75
N ASP A 3 -15.29 -27.79 -8.54
CA ASP A 3 -15.85 -26.71 -7.74
C ASP A 3 -15.11 -26.71 -6.39
N CYS A 4 -14.33 -25.66 -6.14
CA CYS A 4 -13.76 -25.44 -4.83
C CYS A 4 -14.95 -25.20 -3.91
N ASN A 5 -15.34 -26.24 -3.14
CA ASN A 5 -16.46 -26.23 -2.22
C ASN A 5 -16.20 -25.14 -1.17
N GLN A 6 -16.60 -23.91 -1.48
CA GLN A 6 -16.24 -22.74 -0.68
C GLN A 6 -17.06 -22.82 0.61
N LYS A 7 -16.39 -23.25 1.68
CA LYS A 7 -17.01 -23.51 3.00
C LYS A 7 -17.73 -22.29 3.58
N TYR A 8 -17.37 -21.10 3.12
CA TYR A 8 -17.90 -19.83 3.58
C TYR A 8 -18.34 -18.94 2.42
N SER A 9 -19.30 -18.05 2.68
CA SER A 9 -19.85 -17.11 1.71
C SER A 9 -20.00 -15.71 2.32
N CYS A 10 -20.10 -14.69 1.46
CA CYS A 10 -20.42 -13.32 1.84
C CYS A 10 -21.74 -12.84 1.23
N ARG A 11 -22.68 -13.74 0.90
CA ARG A 11 -23.97 -13.34 0.31
C ARG A 11 -24.87 -12.66 1.32
N THR A 12 -24.79 -13.05 2.59
CA THR A 12 -25.51 -12.40 3.69
C THR A 12 -24.58 -11.89 4.78
N ALA A 13 -25.08 -10.95 5.59
CA ALA A 13 -24.37 -10.45 6.76
C ALA A 13 -24.08 -11.57 7.79
N LYS A 14 -25.00 -12.54 7.92
CA LYS A 14 -24.85 -13.69 8.81
C LYS A 14 -23.73 -14.61 8.34
N GLU A 15 -23.73 -15.02 7.08
CA GLU A 15 -22.66 -15.85 6.49
C GLU A 15 -21.30 -15.15 6.57
N THR A 16 -21.27 -13.84 6.32
CA THR A 16 -20.05 -13.03 6.44
C THR A 16 -19.52 -13.05 7.88
N LEU A 17 -20.40 -12.89 8.88
CA LEU A 17 -20.01 -12.94 10.29
C LEU A 17 -19.53 -14.34 10.71
N GLU A 18 -20.18 -15.40 10.22
CA GLU A 18 -19.76 -16.79 10.44
C GLU A 18 -18.36 -17.05 9.86
N TRP A 19 -18.09 -16.56 8.65
CA TRP A 19 -16.76 -16.65 8.04
C TRP A 19 -15.72 -15.89 8.86
N ILE A 20 -16.02 -14.65 9.26
CA ILE A 20 -15.11 -13.86 10.09
C ILE A 20 -14.81 -14.60 11.40
N ASN A 21 -15.82 -15.14 12.08
CA ASN A 21 -15.61 -15.93 13.31
C ASN A 21 -14.73 -17.16 13.07
N ALA A 22 -14.87 -17.85 11.94
CA ALA A 22 -14.00 -18.96 11.58
C ALA A 22 -12.54 -18.53 11.37
N ILE A 23 -12.31 -17.40 10.68
CA ILE A 23 -10.98 -16.81 10.50
C ILE A 23 -10.36 -16.47 11.86
N LEU A 24 -11.15 -15.89 12.76
CA LEU A 24 -10.69 -15.49 14.09
C LEU A 24 -10.32 -16.70 14.96
N ASN A 25 -11.14 -17.75 14.94
CA ASN A 25 -10.87 -19.00 15.63
C ASN A 25 -9.59 -19.67 15.11
N PHE A 26 -9.33 -19.58 13.80
CA PHE A 26 -8.10 -20.08 13.19
C PHE A 26 -6.87 -19.24 13.59
N ILE A 27 -6.94 -17.91 13.51
CA ILE A 27 -5.78 -17.04 13.77
C ILE A 27 -5.38 -17.06 15.25
N LYS A 28 -6.34 -17.18 16.18
CA LYS A 28 -6.10 -17.09 17.63
C LYS A 28 -4.96 -18.00 18.15
N PRO A 29 -4.93 -19.32 17.88
CA PRO A 29 -3.81 -20.17 18.31
C PRO A 29 -2.47 -19.80 17.64
N TYR A 30 -2.50 -19.19 16.46
CA TYR A 30 -1.32 -18.79 15.68
C TYR A 30 -0.98 -17.31 15.80
N ALA A 31 -1.50 -16.60 16.82
CA ALA A 31 -1.27 -15.18 17.01
C ALA A 31 0.24 -14.83 17.17
N PHE A 32 1.05 -15.79 17.61
CA PHE A 32 2.50 -15.64 17.67
C PHE A 32 3.15 -15.49 16.28
N LEU A 33 2.56 -16.09 15.23
CA LEU A 33 3.01 -15.92 13.84
C LEU A 33 2.54 -14.58 13.25
N THR A 34 1.30 -14.17 13.52
CA THR A 34 0.77 -12.91 12.94
C THR A 34 1.35 -11.67 13.61
N ASN A 35 1.69 -11.77 14.91
CA ASN A 35 2.31 -10.68 15.66
C ASN A 35 3.85 -10.65 15.55
N ALA A 36 4.46 -11.69 14.98
CA ALA A 36 5.89 -11.76 14.74
C ALA A 36 6.34 -10.68 13.76
N HIS A 37 7.30 -9.84 14.17
CA HIS A 37 8.03 -8.98 13.26
C HIS A 37 9.30 -9.70 12.81
N VAL A 38 9.47 -9.92 11.51
CA VAL A 38 10.57 -10.75 10.96
C VAL A 38 11.97 -10.31 11.42
N THR A 39 12.21 -9.02 11.64
CA THR A 39 13.53 -8.55 12.13
C THR A 39 13.78 -8.87 13.60
N ASN A 40 12.74 -9.24 14.35
CA ASN A 40 12.87 -9.66 15.75
C ASN A 40 13.11 -11.17 15.88
N PHE A 41 13.31 -11.88 14.75
CA PHE A 41 13.46 -13.34 14.73
C PHE A 41 14.49 -13.84 15.75
N PHE A 42 15.70 -13.27 15.72
CA PHE A 42 16.76 -13.60 16.68
C PHE A 42 16.55 -12.99 18.06
N THR A 43 16.23 -11.70 18.14
CA THR A 43 16.12 -11.00 19.44
C THR A 43 15.02 -11.56 20.33
N HIS A 44 13.94 -12.09 19.76
CA HIS A 44 12.82 -12.71 20.49
C HIS A 44 12.76 -14.23 20.38
N LYS A 45 13.77 -14.85 19.74
CA LYS A 45 13.83 -16.31 19.53
C LYS A 45 12.55 -16.89 18.93
N LEU A 46 12.01 -16.25 17.90
CA LEU A 46 10.67 -16.54 17.37
C LEU A 46 10.46 -18.00 16.91
N TRP A 47 11.55 -18.70 16.56
CA TRP A 47 11.50 -20.11 16.21
C TRP A 47 11.10 -21.03 17.37
N GLN A 48 11.27 -20.61 18.63
CA GLN A 48 10.94 -21.43 19.80
C GLN A 48 9.43 -21.64 19.96
N SER A 49 8.62 -20.76 19.37
CA SER A 49 7.16 -20.87 19.38
C SER A 49 6.62 -21.72 18.22
N ILE A 50 7.48 -22.11 17.27
CA ILE A 50 7.10 -22.96 16.13
C ILE A 50 7.15 -24.42 16.57
N ASP A 51 6.17 -25.21 16.14
CA ASP A 51 6.18 -26.66 16.33
C ASP A 51 7.52 -27.27 15.86
N PRO A 52 8.26 -28.01 16.71
CA PRO A 52 9.57 -28.55 16.37
C PRO A 52 9.56 -29.46 15.14
N VAL A 53 8.47 -30.19 14.91
CA VAL A 53 8.28 -31.08 13.75
C VAL A 53 8.11 -30.24 12.48
N TRP A 54 7.35 -29.13 12.56
CA TRP A 54 7.22 -28.19 11.45
C TRP A 54 8.56 -27.54 11.11
N LEU A 55 9.28 -27.07 12.13
CA LEU A 55 10.59 -26.44 11.96
C LEU A 55 11.59 -27.40 11.33
N HIS A 56 11.63 -28.66 11.78
CA HIS A 56 12.51 -29.68 11.21
C HIS A 56 12.16 -29.99 9.75
N CYS A 57 10.86 -30.10 9.43
CA CYS A 57 10.41 -30.31 8.05
C CYS A 57 10.80 -29.13 7.15
N LEU A 58 10.42 -27.91 7.53
CA LEU A 58 10.61 -26.71 6.71
C LEU A 58 12.08 -26.31 6.53
N ARG A 59 12.95 -26.60 7.53
CA ARG A 59 14.39 -26.35 7.43
C ARG A 59 15.06 -27.15 6.33
N ASN A 60 14.55 -28.34 6.03
CA ASN A 60 15.13 -29.24 5.02
C ASN A 60 14.39 -29.13 3.67
N GLU A 61 13.41 -28.23 3.58
CA GLU A 61 12.57 -28.09 2.41
C GLU A 61 13.26 -27.26 1.32
N PRO A 62 13.21 -27.66 0.04
CA PRO A 62 13.68 -26.84 -1.06
C PRO A 62 12.96 -25.48 -1.08
N VAL A 63 13.70 -24.42 -1.40
CA VAL A 63 13.18 -23.04 -1.40
C VAL A 63 11.96 -22.89 -2.30
N GLN A 64 11.91 -23.58 -3.44
CA GLN A 64 10.76 -23.57 -4.34
C GLN A 64 9.48 -23.99 -3.62
N ASN A 65 9.55 -24.98 -2.75
CA ASN A 65 8.38 -25.45 -2.01
C ASN A 65 8.00 -24.46 -0.90
N LEU A 66 8.97 -23.83 -0.24
CA LEU A 66 8.73 -22.76 0.74
C LEU A 66 8.01 -21.55 0.12
N LEU A 67 8.41 -21.14 -1.09
CA LEU A 67 7.81 -20.02 -1.82
C LEU A 67 6.33 -20.24 -2.18
N LEU A 68 5.88 -21.50 -2.18
CA LEU A 68 4.52 -21.88 -2.54
C LEU A 68 3.58 -22.01 -1.33
N ILE A 69 4.09 -21.99 -0.09
CA ILE A 69 3.28 -22.02 1.14
C ILE A 69 2.21 -20.90 1.14
N PRO A 70 2.52 -19.63 0.82
CA PRO A 70 1.50 -18.58 0.80
C PRO A 70 0.37 -18.81 -0.20
N CYS A 71 0.58 -19.66 -1.21
CA CYS A 71 -0.44 -20.04 -2.19
C CYS A 71 -1.24 -21.29 -1.78
N GLY A 72 -1.01 -21.83 -0.59
CA GLY A 72 -1.72 -23.01 -0.09
C GLY A 72 -1.32 -24.30 -0.79
N ILE A 73 -0.08 -24.41 -1.27
CA ILE A 73 0.47 -25.63 -1.87
C ILE A 73 1.21 -26.41 -0.77
N ILE A 74 0.93 -27.71 -0.70
CA ILE A 74 1.48 -28.65 0.29
C ILE A 74 2.34 -29.70 -0.41
N GLN A 75 3.22 -30.35 0.36
CA GLN A 75 3.99 -31.51 -0.10
C GLN A 75 3.54 -32.77 0.64
N GLU A 76 3.60 -33.93 -0.03
CA GLU A 76 3.11 -35.18 0.54
C GLU A 76 3.84 -35.59 1.83
N HIS A 77 5.16 -35.40 1.84
CA HIS A 77 6.05 -35.75 2.96
C HIS A 77 5.91 -34.84 4.18
N TRP A 78 5.14 -33.74 4.09
CA TRP A 78 4.94 -32.85 5.23
C TRP A 78 4.13 -33.51 6.35
N PRO A 79 4.41 -33.14 7.62
CA PRO A 79 3.60 -33.56 8.77
C PRO A 79 2.11 -33.26 8.56
N ALA A 80 1.24 -34.15 9.06
CA ALA A 80 -0.20 -34.00 8.92
C ALA A 80 -0.72 -32.65 9.45
N SER A 81 -0.26 -32.24 10.65
CA SER A 81 -0.65 -30.96 11.25
C SER A 81 -0.21 -29.73 10.45
N LEU A 82 0.93 -29.79 9.75
CA LEU A 82 1.37 -28.70 8.87
C LEU A 82 0.52 -28.64 7.59
N LYS A 83 0.19 -29.79 7.01
CA LYS A 83 -0.72 -29.86 5.85
C LYS A 83 -2.10 -29.32 6.22
N GLU A 84 -2.64 -29.73 7.36
CA GLU A 84 -3.91 -29.22 7.89
C GLU A 84 -3.87 -27.70 8.08
N PHE A 85 -2.83 -27.14 8.70
CA PHE A 85 -2.67 -25.69 8.85
C PHE A 85 -2.74 -24.94 7.51
N VAL A 86 -2.02 -25.42 6.48
CA VAL A 86 -1.98 -24.78 5.16
C VAL A 86 -3.31 -24.93 4.42
N LEU A 87 -3.96 -26.09 4.52
CA LEU A 87 -5.26 -26.35 3.90
C LEU A 87 -6.39 -25.54 4.55
N ASP A 88 -6.40 -25.44 5.88
CA ASP A 88 -7.35 -24.62 6.64
C ASP A 88 -7.21 -23.15 6.27
N LEU A 89 -5.97 -22.63 6.24
CA LEU A 89 -5.67 -21.28 5.78
C LEU A 89 -6.22 -21.03 4.38
N LYS A 90 -5.98 -21.96 3.44
CA LYS A 90 -6.48 -21.87 2.07
C LYS A 90 -8.01 -21.87 2.01
N SER A 91 -8.67 -22.66 2.84
CA SER A 91 -10.14 -22.74 2.90
C SER A 91 -10.79 -21.45 3.45
N LEU A 92 -10.06 -20.72 4.29
CA LEU A 92 -10.50 -19.47 4.91
C LEU A 92 -10.16 -18.23 4.09
N ALA A 93 -9.24 -18.35 3.12
CA ALA A 93 -8.82 -17.25 2.28
C ALA A 93 -9.92 -16.82 1.31
N PHE A 94 -10.06 -15.50 1.10
CA PHE A 94 -10.90 -14.98 0.03
C PHE A 94 -10.37 -15.45 -1.34
N PRO A 95 -11.25 -15.86 -2.28
CA PRO A 95 -10.86 -16.18 -3.64
C PRO A 95 -10.14 -15.01 -4.28
N ARG A 96 -9.01 -15.28 -4.92
CA ARG A 96 -8.19 -14.28 -5.63
C ARG A 96 -8.25 -14.43 -7.15
N GLU A 97 -9.16 -15.28 -7.64
CA GLU A 97 -9.38 -15.45 -9.07
C GLU A 97 -9.98 -14.17 -9.66
N GLN A 98 -9.49 -13.80 -10.84
CA GLN A 98 -9.98 -12.61 -11.52
C GLN A 98 -11.42 -12.82 -11.95
N ALA A 99 -12.33 -11.98 -11.44
CA ALA A 99 -13.72 -12.02 -11.85
C ALA A 99 -13.88 -11.57 -13.31
N HIS A 100 -14.80 -12.22 -14.03
CA HIS A 100 -15.20 -11.78 -15.36
C HIS A 100 -16.07 -10.53 -15.26
N LEU A 101 -15.49 -9.35 -15.57
CA LEU A 101 -16.17 -8.06 -15.46
C LEU A 101 -17.52 -8.03 -16.18
N ASN A 102 -17.61 -8.58 -17.38
CA ASN A 102 -18.88 -8.60 -18.15
C ASN A 102 -19.99 -9.44 -17.48
N LYS A 103 -19.63 -10.41 -16.63
CA LYS A 103 -20.62 -11.17 -15.85
C LYS A 103 -21.13 -10.37 -14.65
N LEU A 104 -20.26 -9.58 -14.01
CA LEU A 104 -20.60 -8.77 -12.84
C LEU A 104 -21.29 -7.45 -13.22
N PHE A 105 -20.89 -6.86 -14.34
CA PHE A 105 -21.42 -5.61 -14.88
C PHE A 105 -21.77 -5.81 -16.36
N PRO A 106 -22.98 -6.34 -16.65
CA PRO A 106 -23.42 -6.54 -18.02
C PRO A 106 -23.39 -5.23 -18.82
N GLY A 107 -22.78 -5.26 -20.01
CA GLY A 107 -22.66 -4.08 -20.88
C GLY A 107 -21.45 -3.18 -20.57
N VAL A 108 -20.62 -3.49 -19.57
CA VAL A 108 -19.36 -2.78 -19.38
C VAL A 108 -18.41 -3.08 -20.53
N ASN A 109 -17.97 -2.01 -21.20
CA ASN A 109 -16.91 -2.07 -22.19
C ASN A 109 -15.68 -1.34 -21.66
N VAL A 110 -14.60 -2.08 -21.40
CA VAL A 110 -13.32 -1.51 -20.98
C VAL A 110 -12.62 -0.99 -22.23
N VAL A 111 -12.68 0.32 -22.43
CA VAL A 111 -12.06 0.99 -23.59
C VAL A 111 -10.61 1.37 -23.25
N SER A 112 -9.67 0.98 -24.13
CA SER A 112 -8.26 1.37 -23.99
C SER A 112 -8.09 2.89 -24.01
N LEU A 113 -7.26 3.42 -23.11
CA LEU A 113 -6.95 4.84 -23.09
C LEU A 113 -6.11 5.23 -24.29
N ASN A 114 -6.42 6.39 -24.86
CA ASN A 114 -5.56 7.04 -25.85
C ASN A 114 -4.25 7.54 -25.20
N THR A 115 -3.28 7.89 -26.03
CA THR A 115 -1.95 8.33 -25.61
C THR A 115 -1.97 9.60 -24.75
N VAL A 116 -2.96 10.47 -24.95
CA VAL A 116 -3.07 11.75 -24.23
C VAL A 116 -3.54 11.55 -22.79
N LEU A 117 -4.53 10.68 -22.59
CA LEU A 117 -5.03 10.28 -21.28
C LEU A 117 -4.03 9.38 -20.54
N ALA A 118 -3.38 8.45 -21.25
CA ALA A 118 -2.42 7.51 -20.66
C ALA A 118 -1.06 8.15 -20.28
N GLN A 119 -0.80 9.40 -20.68
CA GLN A 119 0.51 10.03 -20.49
C GLN A 119 0.91 10.14 -19.00
N GLY A 120 2.07 9.57 -18.67
CA GLY A 120 2.62 9.53 -17.31
C GLY A 120 2.19 8.30 -16.50
N MET A 121 1.34 7.42 -17.05
CA MET A 121 1.00 6.14 -16.44
C MET A 121 2.00 5.06 -16.84
N ASN A 122 2.41 4.23 -15.87
CA ASN A 122 3.04 2.96 -16.18
C ASN A 122 1.97 1.93 -16.62
N PHE A 123 2.40 0.77 -17.12
CA PHE A 123 1.48 -0.28 -17.61
C PHE A 123 0.43 -0.68 -16.55
N LYS A 124 0.86 -0.89 -15.31
CA LYS A 124 -0.02 -1.23 -14.19
C LYS A 124 -1.07 -0.14 -13.93
N LYS A 125 -0.64 1.13 -13.85
CA LYS A 125 -1.53 2.26 -13.57
C LYS A 125 -2.53 2.46 -14.70
N LYS A 126 -2.10 2.31 -15.96
CA LYS A 126 -2.98 2.34 -17.13
C LYS A 126 -4.07 1.28 -17.01
N HIS A 127 -3.69 0.02 -16.77
CA HIS A 127 -4.62 -1.09 -16.60
C HIS A 127 -5.62 -0.85 -15.44
N GLU A 128 -5.14 -0.42 -14.27
CA GLU A 128 -6.00 -0.10 -13.12
C GLU A 128 -7.03 0.99 -13.45
N VAL A 129 -6.61 2.06 -14.13
CA VAL A 129 -7.48 3.20 -14.48
C VAL A 129 -8.49 2.82 -15.57
N GLU A 130 -8.08 2.05 -16.59
CA GLU A 130 -8.97 1.55 -17.64
C GLU A 130 -10.13 0.76 -17.06
N VAL A 131 -9.81 -0.23 -16.24
CA VAL A 131 -10.81 -1.11 -15.64
C VAL A 131 -11.70 -0.34 -14.66
N LEU A 132 -11.10 0.41 -13.73
CA LEU A 132 -11.86 1.09 -12.69
C LEU A 132 -12.77 2.19 -13.25
N SER A 133 -12.29 2.97 -14.23
CA SER A 133 -13.13 4.02 -14.85
C SER A 133 -14.36 3.44 -15.54
N ALA A 134 -14.24 2.29 -16.21
CA ALA A 134 -15.36 1.60 -16.84
C ALA A 134 -16.39 1.12 -15.79
N VAL A 135 -15.91 0.52 -14.70
CA VAL A 135 -16.77 0.07 -13.58
C VAL A 135 -17.47 1.25 -12.92
N VAL A 136 -16.73 2.31 -12.57
CA VAL A 136 -17.28 3.51 -11.95
C VAL A 136 -18.33 4.16 -12.86
N SER A 137 -18.06 4.29 -14.16
CA SER A 137 -19.03 4.83 -15.12
C SER A 137 -20.30 3.99 -15.17
N SER A 138 -20.18 2.66 -15.19
CA SER A 138 -21.33 1.76 -15.19
C SER A 138 -22.16 1.90 -13.93
N VAL A 139 -21.51 1.95 -12.77
CA VAL A 139 -22.17 2.12 -11.47
C VAL A 139 -22.87 3.49 -11.42
N ALA A 140 -22.17 4.57 -11.78
CA ALA A 140 -22.73 5.92 -11.80
C ALA A 140 -23.98 6.03 -12.70
N ASN A 141 -23.93 5.45 -13.90
CA ASN A 141 -25.08 5.38 -14.80
C ASN A 141 -26.24 4.57 -14.20
N SER A 142 -25.95 3.43 -13.56
CA SER A 142 -26.99 2.55 -13.00
C SER A 142 -27.76 3.19 -11.83
N VAL A 143 -27.11 4.06 -11.06
CA VAL A 143 -27.73 4.75 -9.92
C VAL A 143 -28.18 6.18 -10.25
N GLY A 144 -28.04 6.60 -11.51
CA GLY A 144 -28.39 7.95 -11.97
C GLY A 144 -27.61 9.05 -11.24
N ALA A 145 -26.32 8.82 -10.96
CA ALA A 145 -25.48 9.80 -10.29
C ALA A 145 -25.12 10.97 -11.22
N GLN A 146 -25.29 12.20 -10.72
CA GLN A 146 -24.96 13.42 -11.43
C GLN A 146 -23.47 13.76 -11.34
N THR A 147 -22.80 13.41 -10.23
CA THR A 147 -21.38 13.71 -10.02
C THR A 147 -20.65 12.53 -9.39
N ILE A 148 -19.41 12.30 -9.85
CA ILE A 148 -18.49 11.34 -9.26
C ILE A 148 -17.45 12.10 -8.43
N VAL A 149 -17.22 11.68 -7.20
CA VAL A 149 -16.18 12.24 -6.33
C VAL A 149 -15.04 11.23 -6.24
N ASP A 150 -13.90 11.55 -6.87
CA ASP A 150 -12.66 10.80 -6.82
C ASP A 150 -11.89 11.18 -5.55
N VAL A 151 -11.99 10.34 -4.51
CA VAL A 151 -11.44 10.57 -3.18
C VAL A 151 -10.04 9.96 -3.10
N GLY A 152 -9.04 10.77 -2.79
CA GLY A 152 -7.63 10.38 -2.84
C GLY A 152 -7.12 10.32 -4.28
N ALA A 153 -7.47 11.33 -5.08
CA ALA A 153 -7.26 11.34 -6.53
C ALA A 153 -5.79 11.27 -6.95
N GLY A 154 -4.84 11.60 -6.08
CA GLY A 154 -3.42 11.68 -6.39
C GLY A 154 -3.18 12.58 -7.60
N GLN A 155 -2.49 12.09 -8.62
CA GLN A 155 -2.24 12.84 -9.85
C GLN A 155 -3.47 12.95 -10.78
N GLY A 156 -4.67 12.58 -10.31
CA GLY A 156 -5.95 12.80 -10.97
C GLY A 156 -6.24 11.90 -12.17
N TYR A 157 -5.47 10.83 -12.38
CA TYR A 157 -5.59 9.94 -13.55
C TYR A 157 -7.01 9.39 -13.75
N LEU A 158 -7.64 8.91 -12.68
CA LEU A 158 -9.01 8.38 -12.73
C LEU A 158 -10.00 9.50 -13.07
N ALA A 159 -9.91 10.64 -12.37
CA ALA A 159 -10.75 11.82 -12.64
C ALA A 159 -10.67 12.31 -14.09
N GLN A 160 -9.46 12.34 -14.70
CA GLN A 160 -9.31 12.72 -16.10
C GLN A 160 -10.07 11.78 -17.05
N VAL A 161 -9.94 10.47 -16.85
CA VAL A 161 -10.59 9.48 -17.72
C VAL A 161 -12.11 9.53 -17.56
N LEU A 162 -12.61 9.59 -16.33
CA LEU A 162 -14.05 9.70 -16.06
C LEU A 162 -14.67 10.95 -16.71
N SER A 163 -13.95 12.07 -16.70
CA SER A 163 -14.47 13.32 -17.26
C SER A 163 -14.32 13.40 -18.79
N PHE A 164 -13.14 13.10 -19.34
CA PHE A 164 -12.89 13.27 -20.78
C PHE A 164 -13.33 12.08 -21.66
N GLN A 165 -13.29 10.85 -21.14
CA GLN A 165 -13.68 9.67 -21.92
C GLN A 165 -15.14 9.29 -21.68
N TYR A 166 -15.57 9.30 -20.42
CA TYR A 166 -16.93 8.89 -20.04
C TYR A 166 -17.90 10.07 -19.85
N GLN A 167 -17.44 11.31 -20.01
CA GLN A 167 -18.26 12.54 -19.96
C GLN A 167 -18.98 12.79 -18.62
N HIS A 168 -18.45 12.25 -17.52
CA HIS A 168 -19.00 12.51 -16.18
C HIS A 168 -18.57 13.87 -15.61
N SER A 169 -19.42 14.45 -14.77
CA SER A 169 -19.02 15.51 -13.84
C SER A 169 -18.18 14.87 -12.74
N VAL A 170 -16.96 15.38 -12.51
CA VAL A 170 -16.03 14.79 -11.57
C VAL A 170 -15.45 15.85 -10.63
N VAL A 171 -15.43 15.53 -9.33
CA VAL A 171 -14.66 16.27 -8.32
C VAL A 171 -13.54 15.38 -7.80
N ALA A 172 -12.29 15.83 -7.97
CA ALA A 172 -11.10 15.16 -7.49
C ALA A 172 -10.62 15.77 -6.17
N ILE A 173 -10.59 14.97 -5.11
CA ILE A 173 -10.16 15.39 -3.76
C ILE A 173 -8.81 14.74 -3.45
N ASP A 174 -7.81 15.52 -3.07
CA ASP A 174 -6.53 15.02 -2.58
C ASP A 174 -5.99 15.90 -1.45
N ALA A 175 -5.24 15.31 -0.52
CA ALA A 175 -4.64 16.06 0.58
C ALA A 175 -3.41 16.90 0.14
N CYS A 176 -2.79 16.56 -0.99
CA CYS A 176 -1.58 17.21 -1.47
C CYS A 176 -1.91 18.31 -2.49
N SER A 177 -1.55 19.55 -2.18
CA SER A 177 -1.73 20.70 -3.09
C SER A 177 -1.00 20.51 -4.42
N HIS A 178 0.20 19.92 -4.40
CA HIS A 178 0.95 19.62 -5.62
C HIS A 178 0.17 18.68 -6.56
N HIS A 179 -0.48 17.66 -6.00
CA HIS A 179 -1.35 16.75 -6.76
C HIS A 179 -2.56 17.47 -7.37
N GLY A 180 -3.18 18.40 -6.62
CA GLY A 180 -4.22 19.28 -7.14
C GLY A 180 -3.76 20.08 -8.36
N THR A 181 -2.64 20.79 -8.24
CA THR A 181 -2.05 21.57 -9.35
C THR A 181 -1.67 20.70 -10.55
N VAL A 182 -1.11 19.50 -10.32
CA VAL A 182 -0.79 18.54 -11.38
C VAL A 182 -2.05 18.10 -12.12
N THR A 183 -3.13 17.84 -11.38
CA THR A 183 -4.43 17.45 -11.93
C THR A 183 -5.01 18.56 -12.80
N GLU A 184 -5.03 19.81 -12.32
CA GLU A 184 -5.52 20.98 -13.07
C GLU A 184 -4.73 21.21 -14.37
N LYS A 185 -3.39 21.24 -14.28
CA LYS A 185 -2.52 21.43 -15.45
C LYS A 185 -2.72 20.32 -16.49
N ARG A 186 -2.89 19.08 -16.03
CA ARG A 186 -3.18 17.94 -16.91
C ARG A 186 -4.56 18.09 -17.57
N ALA A 187 -5.57 18.50 -16.81
CA ALA A 187 -6.92 18.72 -17.33
C ALA A 187 -6.94 19.79 -18.43
N GLU A 188 -6.27 20.92 -18.22
CA GLU A 188 -6.16 21.99 -19.22
C GLU A 188 -5.44 21.53 -20.50
N ARG A 189 -4.37 20.73 -20.36
CA ARG A 189 -3.66 20.16 -21.50
C ARG A 189 -4.55 19.21 -22.31
N ILE A 190 -5.27 18.32 -21.64
CA ILE A 190 -6.19 17.36 -22.27
C ILE A 190 -7.34 18.13 -22.96
N LYS A 191 -7.94 19.09 -22.27
CA LYS A 191 -9.00 19.97 -22.80
C LYS A 191 -8.56 20.65 -24.10
N LYS A 192 -7.37 21.24 -24.14
CA LYS A 192 -6.82 21.86 -25.36
C LYS A 192 -6.69 20.86 -26.51
N HIS A 193 -6.25 19.65 -26.23
CA HIS A 193 -6.13 18.60 -27.24
C HIS A 193 -7.49 18.20 -27.82
N TYR A 194 -8.47 17.91 -26.97
CA TYR A 194 -9.82 17.54 -27.41
C TYR A 194 -10.53 18.69 -28.13
N ALA A 195 -10.39 19.93 -27.64
CA ALA A 195 -10.93 21.12 -28.31
C ALA A 195 -10.33 21.30 -29.72
N ALA A 196 -9.02 21.04 -29.88
CA ALA A 196 -8.36 21.09 -31.19
C ALA A 196 -8.84 19.98 -32.14
N GLN A 197 -9.11 18.77 -31.65
CA GLN A 197 -9.66 17.68 -32.46
C GLN A 197 -11.12 17.95 -32.88
N MET A 198 -11.95 18.44 -31.95
CA MET A 198 -13.36 18.76 -32.18
C MET A 198 -13.54 19.84 -33.25
N ARG A 199 -12.71 20.89 -33.22
CA ARG A 199 -12.68 21.92 -34.29
C ARG A 199 -12.39 21.37 -35.68
N LYS A 200 -11.72 20.20 -35.78
CA LYS A 200 -11.39 19.57 -37.07
C LYS A 200 -12.48 18.63 -37.60
N HIS A 201 -13.30 18.04 -36.73
CA HIS A 201 -14.22 16.97 -37.13
C HIS A 201 -15.71 17.29 -36.89
N TYR A 202 -16.07 18.07 -35.86
CA TYR A 202 -17.47 18.38 -35.51
C TYR A 202 -17.59 19.79 -34.88
N PRO A 203 -17.73 20.86 -35.69
CA PRO A 203 -17.98 22.20 -35.18
C PRO A 203 -19.40 22.29 -34.60
N GLY A 204 -19.54 22.21 -33.27
CA GLY A 204 -20.82 22.41 -32.57
C GLY A 204 -21.04 21.58 -31.30
N ILE A 205 -20.22 20.55 -31.05
CA ILE A 205 -20.28 19.76 -29.81
C ILE A 205 -19.56 20.51 -28.68
N GLY A 206 -20.20 20.56 -27.50
CA GLY A 206 -19.69 21.23 -26.31
C GLY A 206 -18.30 20.73 -25.88
N ILE A 207 -17.54 21.60 -25.22
CA ILE A 207 -16.22 21.26 -24.67
C ILE A 207 -16.43 20.17 -23.60
N PRO A 208 -15.59 19.12 -23.54
CA PRO A 208 -15.70 18.09 -22.52
C PRO A 208 -15.67 18.70 -21.11
N ASN A 209 -16.43 18.09 -20.20
CA ASN A 209 -16.32 18.43 -18.78
C ASN A 209 -14.87 18.26 -18.31
N VAL A 210 -14.44 19.18 -17.45
CA VAL A 210 -13.11 19.17 -16.85
C VAL A 210 -13.30 18.80 -15.37
N PRO A 211 -12.50 17.89 -14.81
CA PRO A 211 -12.61 17.57 -13.39
C PRO A 211 -12.30 18.80 -12.53
N LYS A 212 -13.15 19.07 -11.53
CA LYS A 212 -12.91 20.09 -10.51
C LYS A 212 -12.00 19.52 -9.44
N THR A 213 -11.05 20.30 -8.96
CA THR A 213 -10.04 19.86 -7.97
C THR A 213 -10.28 20.53 -6.62
N ILE A 214 -10.18 19.74 -5.56
CA ILE A 214 -10.25 20.22 -4.17
C ILE A 214 -9.02 19.67 -3.43
N THR A 215 -8.20 20.59 -2.89
CA THR A 215 -7.12 20.20 -1.99
C THR A 215 -7.65 20.19 -0.56
N CYS A 216 -7.80 19.01 0.01
CA CYS A 216 -8.30 18.84 1.36
C CYS A 216 -7.80 17.53 1.99
N HIS A 217 -7.31 17.59 3.22
CA HIS A 217 -7.03 16.39 3.99
C HIS A 217 -8.34 15.89 4.61
N VAL A 218 -8.95 14.87 4.00
CA VAL A 218 -10.21 14.29 4.50
C VAL A 218 -9.97 13.61 5.84
N MET A 219 -10.29 14.31 6.94
CA MET A 219 -10.07 13.84 8.32
C MET A 219 -11.31 13.24 8.98
N SER A 220 -12.49 13.49 8.45
CA SER A 220 -13.75 13.02 9.03
C SER A 220 -14.82 12.78 7.99
N ILE A 221 -15.83 12.02 8.41
CA ILE A 221 -17.04 11.77 7.62
C ILE A 221 -17.75 13.10 7.34
N ASP A 222 -17.87 13.98 8.33
CA ASP A 222 -18.58 15.25 8.20
C ASP A 222 -17.91 16.19 7.21
N MET A 223 -16.57 16.18 7.15
CA MET A 223 -15.83 16.91 6.14
C MET A 223 -16.11 16.36 4.74
N LEU A 224 -16.09 15.04 4.55
CA LEU A 224 -16.40 14.45 3.24
C LEU A 224 -17.85 14.73 2.83
N LYS A 225 -18.80 14.65 3.78
CA LYS A 225 -20.20 15.03 3.58
C LYS A 225 -20.34 16.49 3.14
N ALA A 226 -19.67 17.41 3.83
CA ALA A 226 -19.69 18.82 3.48
C ALA A 226 -19.15 19.06 2.06
N LEU A 227 -18.01 18.45 1.71
CA LEU A 227 -17.43 18.55 0.37
C LEU A 227 -18.35 17.99 -0.71
N THR A 228 -19.04 16.88 -0.42
CA THR A 228 -20.01 16.29 -1.34
C THR A 228 -21.22 17.21 -1.56
N SER A 229 -21.72 17.88 -0.51
CA SER A 229 -22.87 18.79 -0.59
C SER A 229 -22.54 20.16 -1.21
N MET A 230 -21.27 20.59 -1.21
CA MET A 230 -20.83 21.84 -1.86
C MET A 230 -20.58 21.68 -3.38
N SER A 231 -20.50 20.45 -3.88
CA SER A 231 -20.15 20.12 -5.26
C SER A 231 -21.04 20.73 -6.37
N PRO A 232 -22.35 21.01 -6.20
CA PRO A 232 -23.15 21.60 -7.29
C PRO A 232 -22.93 23.12 -7.49
N HIS A 233 -22.33 23.84 -6.52
CA HIS A 233 -22.30 25.32 -6.54
C HIS A 233 -20.95 25.98 -6.87
N ILE A 234 -19.92 25.22 -7.21
CA ILE A 234 -18.56 25.75 -7.43
C ILE A 234 -18.45 26.68 -8.67
N ASP A 235 -19.47 26.75 -9.53
CA ASP A 235 -19.45 27.65 -10.70
C ASP A 235 -19.81 29.11 -10.38
N ASN A 236 -20.23 29.44 -9.14
CA ASN A 236 -20.67 30.79 -8.75
C ASN A 236 -19.86 31.43 -7.62
N VAL A 237 -18.53 31.26 -7.57
CA VAL A 237 -17.68 32.17 -6.76
C VAL A 237 -17.35 33.43 -7.58
N LYS A 238 -18.39 34.16 -7.98
CA LYS A 238 -18.37 35.61 -8.24
C LYS A 238 -19.72 36.20 -7.82
N ARG A 239 -19.77 36.64 -6.56
CA ARG A 239 -20.77 37.47 -5.87
C ARG A 239 -22.19 36.88 -5.65
N PRO A 240 -22.80 37.16 -4.47
CA PRO A 240 -24.16 36.78 -4.16
C PRO A 240 -25.14 37.82 -4.70
N GLU A 241 -25.99 37.43 -5.65
CA GLU A 241 -27.24 38.15 -5.90
C GLU A 241 -28.40 37.16 -5.80
N LEU A 242 -29.36 37.50 -4.95
CA LEU A 242 -30.63 36.81 -4.77
C LEU A 242 -31.36 36.72 -6.11
N ILE A 243 -31.94 35.56 -6.42
CA ILE A 243 -33.33 35.41 -6.88
C ILE A 243 -33.72 33.94 -6.64
N GLY A 244 -34.85 33.74 -5.98
CA GLY A 244 -35.33 32.44 -5.54
C GLY A 244 -35.84 31.55 -6.67
N GLN A 245 -35.65 30.25 -6.48
CA GLN A 245 -36.61 29.16 -6.69
C GLN A 245 -36.00 27.92 -6.03
N VAL A 246 -36.62 27.44 -4.96
CA VAL A 246 -36.21 26.23 -4.25
C VAL A 246 -36.70 25.03 -5.05
N ALA A 247 -35.93 24.62 -6.05
CA ALA A 247 -36.01 23.27 -6.57
C ALA A 247 -35.28 22.35 -5.57
N ASP A 248 -35.95 21.28 -5.10
CA ASP A 248 -35.36 20.20 -4.31
C ASP A 248 -34.41 19.38 -5.21
N ASP A 249 -33.33 20.00 -5.70
CA ASP A 249 -32.29 19.35 -6.50
C ASP A 249 -31.41 18.51 -5.56
N LYS A 250 -31.92 17.34 -5.18
CA LYS A 250 -31.14 16.32 -4.46
C LYS A 250 -30.03 15.83 -5.37
N THR A 251 -28.80 16.27 -5.09
CA THR A 251 -27.61 15.80 -5.80
C THR A 251 -27.39 14.32 -5.57
N SER A 252 -27.24 13.54 -6.65
CA SER A 252 -26.89 12.13 -6.60
C SER A 252 -25.40 11.93 -6.89
N LEU A 253 -24.69 11.26 -5.99
CA LEU A 253 -23.24 11.16 -6.03
C LEU A 253 -22.75 9.71 -6.01
N VAL A 254 -21.60 9.47 -6.64
CA VAL A 254 -20.80 8.25 -6.44
C VAL A 254 -19.45 8.61 -5.87
N LEU A 255 -19.05 7.95 -4.78
CA LEU A 255 -17.68 8.02 -4.29
C LEU A 255 -16.84 6.98 -5.02
N ALA A 256 -15.73 7.39 -5.63
CA ALA A 256 -14.74 6.52 -6.24
C ALA A 256 -13.38 6.73 -5.59
N GLY A 257 -12.56 5.68 -5.47
CA GLY A 257 -11.21 5.82 -4.93
C GLY A 257 -10.29 4.71 -5.41
N LEU A 258 -9.24 5.08 -6.13
CA LEU A 258 -8.20 4.16 -6.60
C LEU A 258 -6.98 4.27 -5.68
N HIS A 259 -6.75 3.26 -4.83
CA HIS A 259 -5.77 3.32 -3.73
C HIS A 259 -6.18 4.30 -2.62
N ALA A 260 -7.43 4.21 -2.15
CA ALA A 260 -7.87 4.94 -0.96
C ALA A 260 -7.21 4.35 0.29
N CYS A 261 -6.06 4.87 0.69
CA CYS A 261 -5.21 4.20 1.69
C CYS A 261 -5.68 4.38 3.14
N GLY A 262 -5.51 3.33 3.95
CA GLY A 262 -5.80 3.34 5.38
C GLY A 262 -7.24 3.77 5.68
N ASP A 263 -7.39 4.68 6.65
CA ASP A 263 -8.70 5.13 7.13
C ASP A 263 -9.55 5.82 6.06
N LEU A 264 -8.96 6.31 4.96
CA LEU A 264 -9.71 6.95 3.87
C LEU A 264 -10.76 6.00 3.26
N SER A 265 -10.41 4.72 3.06
CA SER A 265 -11.37 3.70 2.61
C SER A 265 -12.56 3.58 3.56
N VAL A 266 -12.29 3.61 4.86
CA VAL A 266 -13.31 3.47 5.91
C VAL A 266 -14.17 4.72 5.97
N THR A 267 -13.59 5.90 5.85
CA THR A 267 -14.32 7.17 5.76
C THR A 267 -15.27 7.16 4.57
N MET A 268 -14.84 6.71 3.38
CA MET A 268 -15.73 6.59 2.21
C MET A 268 -16.92 5.66 2.48
N LEU A 269 -16.68 4.48 3.09
CA LEU A 269 -17.75 3.53 3.42
C LEU A 269 -18.74 4.11 4.45
N LYS A 270 -18.24 4.76 5.50
CA LYS A 270 -19.11 5.39 6.51
C LYS A 270 -19.88 6.57 5.92
N THR A 271 -19.26 7.39 5.07
CA THR A 271 -19.95 8.47 4.34
C THR A 271 -21.07 7.92 3.47
N PHE A 272 -20.87 6.80 2.76
CA PHE A 272 -21.95 6.16 2.01
C PHE A 272 -23.14 5.74 2.89
N LEU A 273 -22.88 5.20 4.09
CA LEU A 273 -23.94 4.80 5.02
C LEU A 273 -24.69 5.98 5.64
N GLU A 274 -24.03 7.12 5.83
CA GLU A 274 -24.56 8.26 6.55
C GLU A 274 -25.04 9.42 5.66
N CYS A 275 -24.61 9.48 4.40
CA CYS A 275 -24.94 10.53 3.44
C CYS A 275 -25.90 10.01 2.38
N LYS A 276 -27.16 10.46 2.42
CA LYS A 276 -28.21 10.03 1.48
C LYS A 276 -27.95 10.44 0.03
N ASP A 277 -27.12 11.45 -0.19
CA ASP A 277 -26.75 11.94 -1.53
C ASP A 277 -25.80 10.96 -2.24
N VAL A 278 -24.98 10.23 -1.47
CA VAL A 278 -24.10 9.19 -2.00
C VAL A 278 -24.91 7.93 -2.29
N LYS A 279 -25.08 7.61 -3.58
CA LYS A 279 -25.87 6.46 -4.05
C LYS A 279 -25.06 5.20 -4.23
N ALA A 280 -23.75 5.32 -4.45
CA ALA A 280 -22.85 4.18 -4.50
C ALA A 280 -21.43 4.57 -4.09
N VAL A 281 -20.64 3.55 -3.74
CA VAL A 281 -19.21 3.66 -3.46
C VAL A 281 -18.45 2.60 -4.24
N VAL A 282 -17.38 3.01 -4.93
CA VAL A 282 -16.44 2.12 -5.63
C VAL A 282 -15.05 2.40 -5.06
N SER A 283 -14.63 1.58 -4.11
CA SER A 283 -13.39 1.80 -3.35
C SER A 283 -12.40 0.65 -3.55
N ILE A 284 -11.19 0.98 -4.01
CA ILE A 284 -10.04 0.09 -4.05
C ILE A 284 -9.06 0.55 -2.97
N GLY A 285 -9.16 -0.07 -1.79
CA GLY A 285 -8.32 0.25 -0.64
C GLY A 285 -6.87 -0.25 -0.78
N CYS A 286 -5.96 0.41 -0.07
CA CYS A 286 -4.54 0.05 0.03
C CYS A 286 -4.00 0.33 1.43
N CYS A 287 -2.77 -0.15 1.70
CA CYS A 287 -2.04 0.19 2.91
C CYS A 287 -2.84 -0.08 4.19
N TYR A 288 -3.38 -1.30 4.33
CA TYR A 288 -4.10 -1.73 5.54
C TYR A 288 -3.27 -1.56 6.82
N ASN A 289 -1.94 -1.59 6.70
CA ASN A 289 -1.00 -1.26 7.75
C ASN A 289 -1.12 0.18 8.32
N LEU A 290 -1.77 1.09 7.59
CA LEU A 290 -2.04 2.46 8.03
C LEU A 290 -3.45 2.63 8.63
N LEU A 291 -4.25 1.56 8.70
CA LEU A 291 -5.53 1.63 9.41
C LEU A 291 -5.28 1.92 10.89
N SER A 292 -6.04 2.88 11.43
CA SER A 292 -6.13 3.09 12.86
C SER A 292 -6.91 1.95 13.51
N GLU A 293 -6.47 1.52 14.68
CA GLU A 293 -7.21 0.57 15.51
C GLU A 293 -7.69 1.27 16.78
N GLY A 294 -8.98 1.12 17.09
CA GLY A 294 -9.55 1.67 18.32
C GLY A 294 -9.22 0.78 19.52
N CYS A 295 -8.88 1.40 20.64
CA CYS A 295 -8.97 0.73 21.94
C CYS A 295 -10.45 0.63 22.32
N LEU A 296 -10.87 -0.46 22.97
CA LEU A 296 -12.26 -0.81 23.24
C LEU A 296 -13.05 0.22 24.10
N ASP A 297 -12.38 1.25 24.63
CA ASP A 297 -12.91 2.05 25.75
C ASP A 297 -13.20 3.54 25.46
N ILE A 298 -13.14 4.00 24.20
CA ILE A 298 -13.50 5.40 23.86
C ILE A 298 -14.73 5.43 22.96
N ALA A 299 -15.89 5.63 23.58
CA ALA A 299 -17.15 5.91 22.88
C ALA A 299 -16.95 7.11 21.93
N GLY A 300 -17.12 6.88 20.63
CA GLY A 300 -17.01 7.91 19.59
C GLY A 300 -15.69 7.97 18.82
N SER A 301 -14.65 7.18 19.19
CA SER A 301 -13.42 7.13 18.39
C SER A 301 -13.67 6.41 17.05
N GLN A 302 -13.62 7.16 15.95
CA GLN A 302 -13.74 6.61 14.60
C GLN A 302 -12.43 5.92 14.20
N CYS A 303 -12.25 4.67 14.56
CA CYS A 303 -11.15 3.86 14.06
C CYS A 303 -11.41 3.33 12.64
N GLY A 304 -10.33 2.98 11.94
CA GLY A 304 -10.32 2.26 10.67
C GLY A 304 -10.61 0.77 10.83
N PHE A 305 -10.24 0.15 11.95
CA PHE A 305 -10.56 -1.23 12.28
C PHE A 305 -10.83 -1.41 13.79
N PRO A 306 -11.80 -2.27 14.18
CA PRO A 306 -12.82 -2.90 13.34
C PRO A 306 -13.98 -1.96 13.00
N VAL A 307 -14.57 -2.11 11.81
CA VAL A 307 -15.70 -1.27 11.36
C VAL A 307 -17.05 -1.84 11.82
N SER A 308 -17.26 -3.15 11.66
CA SER A 308 -18.55 -3.79 11.93
C SER A 308 -18.81 -4.04 13.42
N CYS A 309 -20.07 -3.95 13.84
CA CYS A 309 -20.47 -4.22 15.23
C CYS A 309 -20.13 -5.66 15.65
N GLY A 310 -20.34 -6.64 14.76
CA GLY A 310 -20.04 -8.05 15.07
C GLY A 310 -18.56 -8.30 15.41
N VAL A 311 -17.64 -7.67 14.69
CA VAL A 311 -16.19 -7.83 14.97
C VAL A 311 -15.77 -7.03 16.21
N LYS A 312 -16.38 -5.85 16.44
CA LYS A 312 -16.19 -5.10 17.69
C LYS A 312 -16.55 -5.94 18.92
N SER A 313 -17.70 -6.62 18.88
CA SER A 313 -18.15 -7.50 19.97
C SER A 313 -17.23 -8.70 20.22
N ALA A 314 -16.48 -9.12 19.21
CA ALA A 314 -15.50 -10.21 19.32
C ALA A 314 -14.15 -9.76 19.94
N GLY A 315 -13.94 -8.46 20.17
CA GLY A 315 -12.82 -7.93 20.95
C GLY A 315 -11.44 -8.08 20.30
N ILE A 316 -11.36 -8.15 18.96
CA ILE A 316 -10.09 -8.38 18.25
C ILE A 316 -9.36 -7.09 17.93
N SER A 317 -8.05 -7.12 18.17
CA SER A 317 -7.06 -6.20 17.62
C SER A 317 -6.08 -6.98 16.76
N LEU A 318 -5.75 -6.47 15.57
CA LEU A 318 -4.75 -7.10 14.70
C LEU A 318 -3.34 -6.66 15.10
N GLY A 319 -3.19 -5.43 15.58
CA GLY A 319 -1.88 -4.84 15.85
C GLY A 319 -1.07 -4.57 14.59
N LYS A 320 0.04 -3.84 14.73
CA LYS A 320 0.83 -3.35 13.58
C LYS A 320 1.40 -4.50 12.73
N SER A 321 1.97 -5.53 13.35
CA SER A 321 2.60 -6.65 12.64
C SER A 321 1.62 -7.40 11.75
N SER A 322 0.43 -7.73 12.27
CA SER A 322 -0.59 -8.43 11.48
C SER A 322 -1.11 -7.58 10.32
N ARG A 323 -1.29 -6.26 10.52
CA ARG A 323 -1.68 -5.35 9.44
C ARG A 323 -0.57 -5.15 8.39
N ASP A 324 0.69 -5.16 8.79
CA ASP A 324 1.86 -5.17 7.88
C ASP A 324 1.92 -6.50 7.09
N LEU A 325 1.63 -7.63 7.73
CA LEU A 325 1.58 -8.96 7.12
C LEU A 325 0.44 -9.07 6.09
N ALA A 326 -0.74 -8.52 6.41
CA ALA A 326 -1.90 -8.50 5.51
C ALA A 326 -1.62 -7.76 4.18
N CYS A 327 -0.62 -6.87 4.15
CA CYS A 327 -0.19 -6.18 2.94
C CYS A 327 0.79 -7.00 2.06
N GLN A 328 1.16 -8.23 2.47
CA GLN A 328 1.96 -9.13 1.64
C GLN A 328 1.06 -9.88 0.64
N SER A 329 1.55 -10.05 -0.59
CA SER A 329 0.86 -10.83 -1.63
C SER A 329 1.51 -12.19 -1.76
N ALA A 330 0.68 -13.24 -1.76
CA ALA A 330 1.13 -14.61 -1.99
C ALA A 330 1.71 -14.79 -3.40
N GLU A 331 1.10 -14.13 -4.39
CA GLU A 331 1.50 -14.15 -5.79
C GLU A 331 2.93 -13.65 -5.98
N ARG A 332 3.34 -12.65 -5.17
CA ARG A 332 4.72 -12.14 -5.19
C ARG A 332 5.74 -13.20 -4.83
N TRP A 333 5.41 -14.12 -3.91
CA TRP A 333 6.33 -15.20 -3.53
C TRP A 333 6.35 -16.30 -4.58
N ARG A 334 5.17 -16.65 -5.10
CA ARG A 334 5.03 -17.65 -6.17
C ARG A 334 5.75 -17.28 -7.46
N SER A 335 5.85 -15.99 -7.80
CA SER A 335 6.53 -15.55 -9.02
C SER A 335 8.05 -15.40 -8.86
N LEU A 336 8.63 -15.71 -7.70
CA LEU A 336 10.07 -15.66 -7.51
C LEU A 336 10.72 -16.94 -8.04
N GLU A 337 11.81 -16.76 -8.77
CA GLU A 337 12.75 -17.83 -9.05
C GLU A 337 13.50 -18.22 -7.77
N GLN A 338 14.09 -19.42 -7.77
CA GLN A 338 14.78 -19.99 -6.61
C GLN A 338 15.83 -19.03 -6.03
N ASP A 339 16.70 -18.48 -6.88
CA ASP A 339 17.79 -17.61 -6.46
C ASP A 339 17.27 -16.30 -5.86
N ALA A 340 16.21 -15.73 -6.47
CA ALA A 340 15.55 -14.54 -5.95
C ALA A 340 14.86 -14.81 -4.60
N GLY A 341 14.30 -16.01 -4.41
CA GLY A 341 13.74 -16.47 -3.14
C GLY A 341 14.80 -16.57 -2.05
N LEU A 342 15.89 -17.30 -2.32
CA LEU A 342 17.04 -17.45 -1.44
C LEU A 342 17.61 -16.10 -1.01
N HIS A 343 17.83 -15.20 -1.97
CA HIS A 343 18.33 -13.87 -1.68
C HIS A 343 17.38 -13.05 -0.78
N ASN A 344 16.06 -13.19 -0.94
CA ASN A 344 15.10 -12.53 -0.05
C ASN A 344 15.18 -13.06 1.39
N PHE A 345 15.27 -14.38 1.58
CA PHE A 345 15.43 -14.97 2.91
C PHE A 345 16.74 -14.52 3.57
N GLU A 346 17.84 -14.53 2.81
CA GLU A 346 19.14 -14.04 3.28
C GLU A 346 19.08 -12.57 3.72
N LEU A 347 18.46 -11.70 2.92
CA LEU A 347 18.25 -10.30 3.30
C LEU A 347 17.40 -10.14 4.57
N HIS A 348 16.45 -11.03 4.81
CA HIS A 348 15.66 -11.03 6.05
C HIS A 348 16.51 -11.47 7.25
N ALA A 349 17.31 -12.53 7.09
CA ALA A 349 18.26 -12.97 8.11
C ALA A 349 19.29 -11.87 8.44
N PHE A 350 19.89 -11.21 7.45
CA PHE A 350 20.82 -10.10 7.67
C PHE A 350 20.16 -8.92 8.39
N ARG A 351 18.91 -8.57 8.07
CA ARG A 351 18.18 -7.52 8.80
C ARG A 351 17.94 -7.89 10.26
N ALA A 352 17.58 -9.14 10.53
CA ALA A 352 17.37 -9.62 11.89
C ALA A 352 18.68 -9.65 12.69
N ALA A 353 19.77 -10.14 12.08
CA ALA A 353 21.10 -10.16 12.70
C ALA A 353 21.64 -8.74 12.93
N PHE A 354 21.43 -7.83 11.97
CA PHE A 354 21.78 -6.42 12.15
C PHE A 354 20.99 -5.77 13.29
N GLN A 355 19.74 -6.18 13.51
CA GLN A 355 18.98 -5.71 14.66
C GLN A 355 19.60 -6.16 15.99
N MET A 356 20.18 -7.36 16.06
CA MET A 356 20.95 -7.79 17.25
C MET A 356 22.17 -6.91 17.49
N VAL A 357 22.90 -6.52 16.43
CA VAL A 357 24.03 -5.57 16.52
C VAL A 357 23.56 -4.26 17.15
N LEU A 358 22.43 -3.72 16.67
CA LEU A 358 21.87 -2.48 17.21
C LEU A 358 21.39 -2.64 18.66
N CYS A 359 20.75 -3.75 19.01
CA CYS A 359 20.33 -4.03 20.39
C CYS A 359 21.52 -4.12 21.35
N LYS A 360 22.62 -4.77 20.94
CA LYS A 360 23.80 -5.00 21.79
C LYS A 360 24.68 -3.75 21.93
N TYR A 361 24.90 -3.01 20.83
CA TYR A 361 25.90 -1.94 20.78
C TYR A 361 25.30 -0.52 20.67
N TYR A 362 24.04 -0.38 20.27
CA TYR A 362 23.37 0.92 20.08
C TYR A 362 21.92 0.94 20.63
N PRO A 363 21.70 0.62 21.92
CA PRO A 363 20.35 0.44 22.48
C PRO A 363 19.46 1.70 22.36
N GLU A 364 20.05 2.90 22.38
CA GLU A 364 19.31 4.16 22.23
C GLU A 364 18.65 4.32 20.84
N ILE A 365 19.23 3.70 19.82
CA ILE A 365 18.66 3.69 18.46
C ILE A 365 17.42 2.81 18.39
N ILE A 366 17.42 1.67 19.09
CA ILE A 366 16.25 0.79 19.15
C ILE A 366 15.09 1.44 19.89
N LYS A 367 15.36 2.21 20.96
CA LYS A 367 14.32 2.97 21.68
C LYS A 367 13.63 4.02 20.79
N SER A 368 14.40 4.67 19.91
CA SER A 368 13.88 5.71 18.99
C SER A 368 13.37 5.17 17.65
N SER A 369 13.78 3.97 17.25
CA SER A 369 13.36 3.29 16.02
C SER A 369 13.36 1.78 16.23
N PRO A 370 12.23 1.20 16.67
CA PRO A 370 12.19 -0.16 17.21
C PRO A 370 12.29 -1.28 16.16
N SER A 371 12.40 -0.96 14.86
CA SER A 371 12.51 -1.98 13.82
C SER A 371 13.24 -1.47 12.56
N ILE A 372 14.04 -2.37 11.97
CA ILE A 372 14.79 -2.08 10.74
C ILE A 372 13.94 -2.37 9.51
N GLY A 373 13.70 -1.33 8.70
CA GLY A 373 12.89 -1.41 7.48
C GLY A 373 13.71 -1.52 6.19
N ARG A 374 13.02 -1.57 5.05
CA ARG A 374 13.66 -1.47 3.72
C ARG A 374 14.20 -0.06 3.49
N GLN A 375 15.40 0.03 2.93
CA GLN A 375 16.14 1.28 2.69
C GLN A 375 15.31 2.35 1.95
N GLY A 376 14.67 2.00 0.82
CA GLY A 376 13.86 2.95 0.04
C GLY A 376 12.57 3.43 0.71
N LYS A 377 12.06 2.69 1.71
CA LYS A 377 10.93 3.15 2.54
C LYS A 377 11.41 4.09 3.66
N ALA A 378 12.62 3.86 4.19
CA ALA A 378 13.22 4.74 5.20
C ALA A 378 13.52 6.14 4.64
N LEU A 379 14.12 6.22 3.43
CA LEU A 379 14.37 7.48 2.73
C LEU A 379 13.07 8.27 2.48
N ARG A 380 12.01 7.61 1.98
CA ARG A 380 10.70 8.23 1.77
C ARG A 380 10.07 8.74 3.08
N ARG A 381 10.16 7.97 4.17
CA ARG A 381 9.69 8.40 5.50
C ARG A 381 10.49 9.59 6.04
N GLN A 382 11.79 9.65 5.77
CA GLN A 382 12.64 10.77 6.16
C GLN A 382 12.28 12.03 5.36
N GLN A 383 12.05 11.90 4.05
CA GLN A 383 11.56 12.99 3.20
C GLN A 383 10.19 13.49 3.67
N GLN A 384 9.23 12.59 3.93
CA GLN A 384 7.91 12.95 4.45
C GLN A 384 7.98 13.65 5.81
N ARG A 385 8.84 13.20 6.73
CA ARG A 385 9.05 13.88 8.03
C ARG A 385 9.66 15.27 7.87
N ARG A 386 10.63 15.44 6.97
CA ARG A 386 11.20 16.76 6.64
C ARG A 386 10.14 17.69 6.04
N ILE A 387 9.27 17.17 5.18
CA ILE A 387 8.14 17.93 4.62
C ILE A 387 7.19 18.36 5.74
N LEU A 388 6.75 17.44 6.61
CA LEU A 388 5.88 17.78 7.76
C LEU A 388 6.52 18.81 8.70
N GLN A 389 7.81 18.65 9.03
CA GLN A 389 8.54 19.59 9.88
C GLN A 389 8.69 20.96 9.24
N SER A 390 8.91 21.02 7.92
CA SER A 390 8.92 22.29 7.17
C SER A 390 7.53 22.95 7.11
N SER A 391 6.45 22.16 7.14
CA SER A 391 5.08 22.68 7.19
C SER A 391 4.76 23.28 8.57
N ILE A 392 5.25 22.67 9.65
CA ILE A 392 5.07 23.16 11.03
C ILE A 392 5.88 24.43 11.27
N ASN A 393 7.12 24.52 10.75
CA ASN A 393 7.94 25.72 10.90
C ASN A 393 7.45 26.93 10.08
N CYS A 394 6.56 26.74 9.10
CA CYS A 394 5.93 27.84 8.36
C CYS A 394 4.77 28.52 9.11
N ASP A 395 4.20 27.87 10.14
CA ASP A 395 3.11 28.44 10.93
C ASP A 395 3.62 29.21 12.17
N GLU A 396 4.83 28.92 12.66
CA GLU A 396 5.41 29.64 13.81
C GLU A 396 6.17 30.93 13.43
N SER A 397 6.51 31.15 12.15
CA SER A 397 7.32 32.31 11.74
C SER A 397 6.51 33.51 11.21
N LYS A 398 5.33 33.77 11.78
CA LYS A 398 4.50 34.95 11.44
C LYS A 398 4.35 35.97 12.57
N HIS A 399 5.26 36.04 13.55
CA HIS A 399 5.35 37.23 14.42
C HIS A 399 6.76 37.40 15.00
N SER A 400 7.64 38.15 14.31
CA SER A 400 8.54 39.14 14.93
C SER A 400 9.45 39.79 13.87
N SER A 401 9.66 41.09 14.06
CA SER A 401 10.32 42.10 13.23
C SER A 401 11.74 41.80 12.72
N MET A 402 12.02 42.29 11.51
CA MET A 402 13.36 42.61 10.96
C MET A 402 14.06 43.71 11.79
N PRO A 403 15.41 43.81 11.77
CA PRO A 403 16.10 44.58 10.72
C PRO A 403 17.39 43.95 10.13
N GLU A 404 17.50 44.13 8.80
CA GLU A 404 18.65 44.51 7.95
C GLU A 404 20.10 44.26 8.40
N THR A 405 20.90 43.54 7.59
CA THR A 405 21.91 44.11 6.64
C THR A 405 22.81 43.01 6.01
N ILE A 406 22.64 42.81 4.70
CA ILE A 406 23.62 42.57 3.60
C ILE A 406 25.01 41.95 3.95
N SER A 407 25.32 40.76 3.41
CA SER A 407 26.24 40.58 2.25
C SER A 407 26.71 39.13 2.03
N HIS A 408 26.86 38.75 0.75
CA HIS A 408 27.71 37.68 0.21
C HIS A 408 27.49 36.21 0.63
N MET A 409 26.77 35.45 -0.20
CA MET A 409 27.41 34.71 -1.31
C MET A 409 26.36 33.96 -2.12
N GLN A 410 26.17 34.48 -3.32
CA GLN A 410 25.43 33.93 -4.43
C GLN A 410 26.41 33.04 -5.20
N GLU A 411 26.27 31.72 -5.13
CA GLU A 411 26.66 30.75 -6.16
C GLU A 411 26.35 29.33 -5.68
N LEU A 412 26.09 28.42 -6.63
CA LEU A 412 25.62 27.03 -6.48
C LEU A 412 24.08 26.83 -6.51
N TYR A 413 23.41 27.47 -7.47
CA TYR A 413 22.26 26.84 -8.14
C TYR A 413 22.61 26.63 -9.62
N LEU A 414 23.24 25.49 -9.89
CA LEU A 414 23.26 24.90 -11.22
C LEU A 414 22.62 23.51 -11.12
N ASN A 415 21.65 23.30 -12.01
CA ASN A 415 20.79 22.13 -12.18
C ASN A 415 21.49 20.78 -11.95
N PRO A 416 20.69 19.73 -11.65
CA PRO A 416 20.42 18.83 -12.75
C PRO A 416 18.93 18.49 -12.92
N HIS A 417 18.49 18.66 -14.16
CA HIS A 417 17.49 17.86 -14.83
C HIS A 417 17.69 16.37 -14.50
N MET A 418 16.78 15.72 -13.79
CA MET A 418 16.67 14.26 -13.76
C MET A 418 15.20 13.86 -13.80
N SER A 419 14.85 13.19 -14.91
CA SER A 419 13.60 12.51 -15.17
C SER A 419 13.15 11.66 -13.99
N GLU A 420 11.88 11.76 -13.60
CA GLU A 420 11.21 10.80 -12.72
C GLU A 420 11.16 9.42 -13.41
N SER A 421 12.20 8.61 -13.23
CA SER A 421 12.11 7.17 -13.41
C SER A 421 11.45 6.59 -12.17
N LYS A 422 10.12 6.41 -12.23
CA LYS A 422 9.43 5.44 -11.38
C LYS A 422 9.73 4.05 -11.91
N THR A 423 10.96 3.59 -11.71
CA THR A 423 11.20 2.15 -11.63
C THR A 423 10.87 1.73 -10.19
N ASP A 424 9.84 0.89 -10.05
CA ASP A 424 9.79 -0.07 -8.95
C ASP A 424 10.95 -1.06 -9.20
N ASP A 425 12.18 -0.58 -9.04
CA ASP A 425 13.35 -1.38 -9.37
C ASP A 425 13.63 -2.34 -8.22
N TYR A 426 13.54 -3.60 -8.59
CA TYR A 426 14.15 -4.76 -7.96
C TYR A 426 15.68 -4.71 -8.01
N SER A 427 16.32 -3.54 -8.06
CA SER A 427 17.77 -3.39 -7.95
C SER A 427 18.17 -3.20 -6.49
N GLY A 428 18.20 -4.33 -5.77
CA GLY A 428 19.32 -4.49 -4.85
C GLY A 428 20.60 -4.31 -5.68
N SER A 429 21.53 -3.49 -5.18
CA SER A 429 22.86 -3.37 -5.77
C SER A 429 23.36 -4.77 -6.15
N ALA A 430 23.51 -5.01 -7.45
CA ALA A 430 24.06 -6.24 -7.98
C ALA A 430 25.50 -6.33 -7.48
N LEU A 431 25.71 -7.12 -6.42
CA LEU A 431 27.01 -7.73 -6.17
C LEU A 431 27.12 -8.85 -7.20
N HIS A 432 27.83 -8.58 -8.30
CA HIS A 432 28.18 -9.58 -9.31
C HIS A 432 28.85 -10.79 -8.63
N SER A 433 28.14 -11.91 -8.53
CA SER A 433 28.72 -13.22 -8.26
C SER A 433 29.18 -13.80 -9.59
N HIS A 434 30.49 -13.80 -9.83
CA HIS A 434 31.08 -14.58 -10.91
C HIS A 434 30.85 -16.07 -10.63
N GLU A 435 30.32 -16.78 -11.63
CA GLU A 435 30.21 -18.24 -11.67
C GLU A 435 31.57 -18.90 -11.45
N LEU A 436 31.62 -19.86 -10.52
CA LEU A 436 32.70 -20.83 -10.44
C LEU A 436 32.08 -22.23 -10.40
N SER A 437 32.27 -22.92 -11.53
CA SER A 437 31.91 -24.32 -11.79
C SER A 437 32.44 -25.26 -10.71
N CYS A 438 31.59 -26.22 -10.33
CA CYS A 438 31.79 -27.19 -9.26
C CYS A 438 32.86 -28.26 -9.56
N ASN A 439 33.58 -28.67 -8.50
CA ASN A 439 33.79 -30.09 -8.16
C ASN A 439 34.34 -30.25 -6.73
N GLY A 440 33.75 -31.15 -5.93
CA GLY A 440 34.32 -31.68 -4.68
C GLY A 440 33.55 -31.37 -3.40
N GLY A 441 32.65 -32.27 -3.00
CA GLY A 441 31.88 -32.22 -1.75
C GLY A 441 32.74 -32.51 -0.51
N ALA A 442 33.06 -31.44 0.23
CA ALA A 442 33.40 -31.41 1.67
C ALA A 442 33.97 -30.02 2.04
N ARG A 443 34.72 -29.38 1.13
CA ARG A 443 35.29 -28.02 1.31
C ARG A 443 34.31 -26.87 1.01
N TYR A 444 33.12 -27.17 0.47
CA TYR A 444 32.15 -26.16 0.03
C TYR A 444 31.42 -25.46 1.20
N ASN A 445 31.29 -26.13 2.35
CA ASN A 445 30.51 -25.60 3.48
C ASN A 445 31.25 -24.51 4.26
N GLU A 446 32.57 -24.64 4.47
CA GLU A 446 33.37 -23.61 5.14
C GLU A 446 33.55 -22.36 4.27
N THR A 447 33.73 -22.52 2.96
CA THR A 447 33.86 -21.39 2.02
C THR A 447 32.55 -20.65 1.82
N ALA A 448 31.41 -21.34 1.79
CA ALA A 448 30.09 -20.71 1.72
C ALA A 448 29.73 -19.96 3.02
N ALA A 449 30.06 -20.52 4.19
CA ALA A 449 29.86 -19.86 5.49
C ALA A 449 30.73 -18.60 5.64
N ALA A 450 32.02 -18.69 5.28
CA ALA A 450 32.92 -17.53 5.26
C ALA A 450 32.47 -16.45 4.26
N SER A 451 31.92 -16.86 3.11
CA SER A 451 31.35 -15.94 2.11
C SER A 451 30.12 -15.20 2.65
N LYS A 452 29.21 -15.89 3.34
CA LYS A 452 28.01 -15.28 3.94
C LYS A 452 28.33 -14.30 5.08
N TYR A 453 29.32 -14.63 5.91
CA TYR A 453 29.81 -13.69 6.94
C TYR A 453 30.27 -12.37 6.33
N LEU A 454 31.07 -12.40 5.25
CA LEU A 454 31.55 -11.19 4.59
C LEU A 454 30.41 -10.35 4.00
N LEU A 455 29.36 -10.99 3.47
CA LEU A 455 28.16 -10.30 3.00
C LEU A 455 27.38 -9.66 4.16
N PHE A 456 27.22 -10.36 5.28
CA PHE A 456 26.60 -9.83 6.49
C PHE A 456 27.37 -8.62 7.05
N GLU A 457 28.70 -8.71 7.08
CA GLU A 457 29.56 -7.61 7.53
C GLU A 457 29.37 -6.37 6.65
N LYS A 458 29.46 -6.51 5.33
CA LYS A 458 29.22 -5.41 4.37
C LYS A 458 27.83 -4.82 4.54
N PHE A 459 26.82 -5.67 4.73
CA PHE A 459 25.44 -5.25 4.99
C PHE A 459 25.34 -4.41 6.27
N THR A 460 25.96 -4.88 7.35
CA THR A 460 25.99 -4.23 8.66
C THR A 460 26.71 -2.89 8.64
N GLN A 461 27.90 -2.84 8.03
CA GLN A 461 28.67 -1.59 7.86
C GLN A 461 27.87 -0.54 7.06
N SER A 462 27.21 -0.96 5.96
CA SER A 462 26.33 -0.07 5.20
C SER A 462 25.15 0.42 6.04
N GLY A 463 24.57 -0.45 6.89
CA GLY A 463 23.51 -0.10 7.83
C GLY A 463 23.94 0.96 8.84
N LEU A 464 25.09 0.76 9.51
CA LEU A 464 25.64 1.70 10.50
C LEU A 464 25.96 3.07 9.89
N SER A 465 26.63 3.08 8.73
CA SER A 465 27.00 4.31 8.03
C SER A 465 25.77 5.18 7.72
N ARG A 466 24.67 4.58 7.27
CA ARG A 466 23.42 5.29 6.96
C ARG A 466 22.69 5.82 8.19
N LEU A 467 22.90 5.18 9.35
CA LEU A 467 22.40 5.67 10.63
C LEU A 467 23.32 6.73 11.25
N GLY A 468 24.44 7.06 10.61
CA GLY A 468 25.45 7.98 11.16
C GLY A 468 26.19 7.39 12.37
N LEU A 469 26.20 6.06 12.51
CA LEU A 469 26.81 5.36 13.64
C LEU A 469 28.28 5.01 13.31
N LYS A 470 29.13 5.05 14.33
CA LYS A 470 30.54 4.63 14.21
C LYS A 470 30.60 3.16 13.84
N SER A 471 31.56 2.77 13.00
CA SER A 471 31.81 1.35 12.73
C SER A 471 32.30 0.62 13.98
N LEU A 472 31.93 -0.65 14.11
CA LEU A 472 32.43 -1.54 15.16
C LEU A 472 33.64 -2.32 14.65
N GLN A 473 34.37 -2.97 15.58
CA GLN A 473 35.41 -3.93 15.24
C GLN A 473 34.80 -5.22 14.67
N GLU A 474 35.51 -5.87 13.75
CA GLU A 474 35.05 -7.09 13.05
C GLU A 474 34.69 -8.22 14.04
N THR A 475 35.41 -8.30 15.17
CA THR A 475 35.16 -9.28 16.25
C THR A 475 33.74 -9.22 16.79
N HIS A 476 33.14 -8.02 16.86
CA HIS A 476 31.77 -7.83 17.32
C HIS A 476 30.73 -8.35 16.33
N PHE A 477 30.99 -8.24 15.02
CA PHE A 477 30.11 -8.79 13.99
C PHE A 477 30.18 -10.31 13.97
N HIS A 478 31.39 -10.86 14.14
CA HIS A 478 31.61 -12.30 14.16
C HIS A 478 30.87 -13.00 15.31
N GLU A 479 30.86 -12.41 16.51
CA GLU A 479 30.08 -12.93 17.65
C GLU A 479 28.58 -13.03 17.35
N ILE A 480 28.00 -11.97 16.77
CA ILE A 480 26.57 -11.94 16.41
C ILE A 480 26.29 -12.92 15.27
N TRP A 481 27.17 -13.00 14.28
CA TRP A 481 27.00 -13.90 13.15
C TRP A 481 26.98 -15.37 13.58
N LYS A 482 27.82 -15.78 14.53
CA LYS A 482 27.80 -17.16 15.08
C LYS A 482 26.43 -17.58 15.62
N GLU A 483 25.65 -16.65 16.17
CA GLU A 483 24.31 -16.93 16.66
C GLU A 483 23.27 -17.00 15.52
N ALA A 484 23.43 -16.17 14.48
CA ALA A 484 22.49 -16.08 13.35
C ALA A 484 22.74 -17.12 12.23
N GLU A 485 23.99 -17.54 12.07
CA GLU A 485 24.48 -18.40 10.99
C GLU A 485 23.68 -19.71 10.81
N PRO A 486 23.30 -20.45 11.88
CA PRO A 486 22.52 -21.68 11.73
C PRO A 486 21.16 -21.49 11.05
N PHE A 487 20.64 -20.26 11.00
CA PHE A 487 19.37 -19.92 10.38
C PHE A 487 19.57 -19.27 9.00
N ALA A 488 20.65 -18.51 8.83
CA ALA A 488 20.97 -17.82 7.57
C ALA A 488 21.60 -18.74 6.50
N VAL A 489 22.27 -19.82 6.90
CA VAL A 489 22.90 -20.76 5.95
C VAL A 489 21.85 -21.66 5.29
N TRP A 490 20.76 -21.97 6.00
CA TRP A 490 19.75 -22.96 5.62
C TRP A 490 18.39 -22.37 5.21
N GLY A 491 18.28 -21.04 5.06
CA GLY A 491 17.09 -20.40 4.48
C GLY A 491 15.84 -20.42 5.36
N LEU A 492 16.00 -20.28 6.68
CA LEU A 492 14.89 -20.08 7.63
C LEU A 492 14.53 -18.60 7.82
#